data_AF-A0A1F3SZH9-F1
#
_entry.id   AF-A0A1F3SZH9-F1
#
_cell.length_a   1.000
_cell.length_b   1.000
_cell.length_c   1.000
_cell.angle_alpha   90.00
_cell.angle_beta   90.00
_cell.angle_gamma   90.00
#
_symmetry.space_group_name_H-M   'P 1'
#
loop_
_entity.id
_entity.type
_entity.pdbx_description
1 polymer ?
#
loop_
_entity_poly.entity_id
_entity_poly.type
_entity_poly.pdbx_seq_one_letter_code
_entity_poly.pdbx_strand_id
1 'polypeptide(L)'
;MGDFGILVRSGWNKKSALTANFISALTFPLGGLTVYFISDSVNVAPLIPFAAGNFVYIAASGLIPEIKHHHENRGHSLVNFMAFCFGFGLLYLLALVF
;
A
#
# COMPACT_ATOMS: atom_id res chain seq x y z
N MET A 1 4.21 5.13 -3.94
CA MET A 1 3.72 5.38 -5.32
C MET A 1 2.58 6.41 -5.35
N GLY A 2 1.63 6.37 -4.41
CA GLY A 2 0.55 7.38 -4.30
C GLY A 2 1.06 8.80 -4.08
N ASP A 3 1.98 9.02 -3.12
CA ASP A 3 2.40 10.38 -2.75
C ASP A 3 3.14 11.13 -3.85
N PHE A 4 3.93 10.43 -4.67
CA PHE A 4 4.55 11.03 -5.85
C PHE A 4 3.49 11.60 -6.81
N GLY A 5 2.45 10.81 -7.11
CA GLY A 5 1.35 11.24 -7.97
C GLY A 5 0.58 12.42 -7.37
N ILE A 6 0.37 12.43 -6.05
CA ILE A 6 -0.28 13.53 -5.34
C ILE A 6 0.57 14.80 -5.39
N LEU A 7 1.88 14.70 -5.14
CA LEU A 7 2.83 15.83 -5.17
C LEU A 7 2.93 16.46 -6.56
N VAL A 8 2.99 15.63 -7.62
CA VAL A 8 2.99 16.14 -8.99
C VAL A 8 1.66 16.84 -9.32
N ARG A 9 0.51 16.29 -8.88
CA ARG A 9 -0.81 16.93 -9.04
C ARG A 9 -0.98 18.20 -8.22
N SER A 10 -0.25 18.35 -7.10
CA SER A 10 -0.24 19.57 -6.29
C SER A 10 0.73 20.66 -6.77
N GLY A 11 1.36 20.48 -7.93
CA GLY A 11 2.18 21.50 -8.59
C GLY A 11 3.69 21.35 -8.39
N TRP A 12 4.16 20.27 -7.75
CA TRP A 12 5.59 20.02 -7.62
C TRP A 12 6.20 19.60 -8.96
N ASN A 13 7.44 20.04 -9.21
CA ASN A 13 8.19 19.51 -10.34
C ASN A 13 8.53 18.02 -10.11
N LYS A 14 8.65 17.25 -11.20
CA LYS A 14 8.83 15.79 -11.13
C LYS A 14 10.05 15.35 -10.32
N LYS A 15 11.17 16.09 -10.42
CA LYS A 15 12.41 15.76 -9.69
C LYS A 15 12.20 15.92 -8.19
N SER A 16 11.65 17.06 -7.76
CA SER A 16 11.37 17.36 -6.35
C SER A 16 10.37 16.38 -5.74
N ALA A 17 9.29 16.08 -6.46
CA ALA A 17 8.29 15.10 -6.02
C ALA A 17 8.91 13.70 -5.84
N LEU A 18 9.79 13.29 -6.75
CA LEU A 18 10.47 12.00 -6.67
C LEU A 18 11.44 11.93 -5.50
N THR A 19 12.28 12.96 -5.33
CA THR A 19 13.23 13.03 -4.21
C THR A 19 12.52 13.07 -2.86
N ALA A 20 11.41 13.81 -2.76
CA ALA A 20 10.61 13.87 -1.54
C ALA A 20 9.98 12.50 -1.21
N ASN A 21 9.39 11.81 -2.21
CA ASN A 21 8.84 10.48 -2.00
C ASN A 21 9.93 9.46 -1.60
N PHE A 22 11.12 9.57 -2.20
CA PHE A 22 12.25 8.71 -1.86
C PHE A 22 12.75 8.95 -0.42
N ILE A 23 12.93 10.21 -0.02
CA ILE A 23 13.36 10.55 1.35
C ILE A 23 12.32 10.06 2.37
N SER A 24 11.03 10.23 2.08
CA SER A 24 9.97 9.71 2.94
C SER A 24 9.98 8.18 3.01
N ALA A 25 10.28 7.48 1.92
CA ALA A 25 10.39 6.03 1.91
C ALA A 25 11.56 5.50 2.76
N LEU A 26 12.62 6.30 2.98
CA LEU A 26 13.73 5.91 3.87
C LEU A 26 13.32 5.80 5.35
N THR A 27 12.14 6.29 5.74
CA THR A 27 11.60 6.04 7.08
C THR A 27 11.22 4.57 7.29
N PHE A 28 10.89 3.82 6.23
CA PHE A 28 10.57 2.38 6.32
C PHE A 28 11.74 1.55 6.90
N PRO A 29 12.96 1.55 6.32
CA PRO A 29 14.06 0.77 6.88
C PRO A 29 14.47 1.27 8.27
N LEU A 30 14.35 2.56 8.56
CA LEU A 30 14.60 3.11 9.90
C LEU A 30 13.64 2.49 10.93
N GLY A 31 12.33 2.47 10.64
CA GLY A 31 11.35 1.84 11.53
C GLY A 31 11.60 0.35 11.74
N GLY A 32 11.94 -0.38 10.66
CA GLY A 32 12.30 -1.80 10.75
C GLY A 32 13.53 -2.05 11.63
N LEU A 33 14.56 -1.21 11.51
CA LEU A 33 15.76 -1.31 12.33
C LEU A 33 15.49 -0.97 13.80
N THR A 34 14.65 0.03 14.08
CA THR A 34 14.21 0.35 15.45
C THR A 34 13.46 -0.83 16.08
N VAL A 35 12.52 -1.44 15.35
CA VAL A 35 11.79 -2.62 15.82
C VAL A 35 12.74 -3.79 16.07
N TYR A 36 13.71 -4.03 15.17
CA TYR A 36 14.71 -5.07 15.34
C TYR A 36 15.44 -4.95 16.69
N PHE A 37 15.95 -3.77 17.03
CA PHE A 37 16.68 -3.57 18.30
C PHE A 37 15.83 -3.67 19.56
N ILE A 38 14.54 -3.36 19.49
CA ILE A 38 13.64 -3.33 20.66
C ILE A 38 12.86 -4.65 20.81
N SER A 39 12.80 -5.47 19.75
CA SER A 39 11.99 -6.70 19.69
C SER A 39 12.27 -7.72 20.79
N ASP A 40 13.48 -7.75 21.34
CA ASP A 40 13.85 -8.63 22.46
C ASP A 40 13.28 -8.17 23.81
N SER A 41 12.96 -6.88 23.94
CA SER A 41 12.51 -6.26 25.19
C SER A 41 11.01 -5.96 25.23
N VAL A 42 10.36 -5.88 24.07
CA VAL A 42 8.95 -5.51 23.94
C VAL A 42 8.26 -6.50 23.01
N ASN A 43 7.05 -6.93 23.37
CA ASN A 43 6.23 -7.74 22.49
C ASN A 43 5.78 -6.92 21.27
N VAL A 44 6.38 -7.22 20.11
CA VAL A 44 6.07 -6.58 18.83
C VAL A 44 4.94 -7.28 18.06
N ALA A 45 4.41 -8.40 18.54
CA ALA A 45 3.33 -9.13 17.86
C ALA A 45 2.11 -8.27 17.49
N PRO A 46 1.67 -7.27 18.29
CA PRO A 46 0.56 -6.40 17.92
C PRO A 46 0.82 -5.50 16.70
N LEU A 47 2.08 -5.28 16.30
CA LEU A 47 2.40 -4.47 15.11
C LEU A 47 1.95 -5.16 13.82
N ILE A 48 1.90 -6.50 13.79
CA ILE A 48 1.48 -7.26 12.61
C ILE A 48 0.01 -6.99 12.25
N PRO A 49 -0.99 -7.20 13.14
CA PRO A 49 -2.38 -6.87 12.83
C PRO A 49 -2.59 -5.36 12.66
N PHE A 50 -1.79 -4.51 13.34
CA PHE A 50 -1.85 -3.06 13.12
C PHE A 50 -1.41 -2.66 11.69
N ALA A 51 -0.32 -3.24 11.19
CA ALA A 51 0.15 -3.02 9.82
C ALA A 51 -0.85 -3.59 8.80
N ALA A 52 -1.34 -4.81 9.03
CA ALA A 52 -2.36 -5.44 8.18
C ALA A 52 -3.64 -4.59 8.10
N GLY A 53 -4.12 -4.07 9.24
CA GLY A 53 -5.27 -3.18 9.30
C GLY A 53 -5.09 -1.89 8.50
N ASN A 54 -3.90 -1.27 8.57
CA ASN A 54 -3.58 -0.10 7.74
C ASN A 54 -3.63 -0.41 6.24
N PHE A 55 -3.09 -1.54 5.81
CA PHE A 55 -3.17 -1.95 4.39
C PHE A 55 -4.61 -2.20 3.95
N VAL A 56 -5.43 -2.84 4.78
CA VAL A 56 -6.87 -3.03 4.50
C VAL A 56 -7.59 -1.68 4.43
N TYR A 57 -7.30 -0.74 5.33
CA TYR A 57 -7.88 0.60 5.31
C TYR A 57 -7.51 1.39 4.04
N ILE A 58 -6.23 1.39 3.65
CA ILE A 58 -5.76 2.05 2.42
C ILE A 58 -6.42 1.40 1.19
N ALA A 59 -6.46 0.06 1.14
CA ALA A 59 -7.11 -0.65 0.05
C ALA A 59 -8.61 -0.33 -0.02
N ALA A 60 -9.31 -0.34 1.11
CA ALA A 60 -10.75 -0.03 1.15
C ALA A 60 -11.03 1.43 0.78
N SER A 61 -10.30 2.39 1.36
CA SER A 61 -10.50 3.82 1.11
C SER A 61 -10.07 4.28 -0.28
N GLY A 62 -9.11 3.60 -0.91
CA GLY A 62 -8.69 3.89 -2.28
C GLY A 62 -9.51 3.15 -3.33
N LEU A 63 -9.66 1.83 -3.18
CA LEU A 63 -10.23 0.96 -4.21
C LEU A 63 -11.76 1.03 -4.26
N ILE A 64 -12.46 1.11 -3.11
CA ILE A 64 -13.93 1.12 -3.09
C ILE A 64 -14.48 2.37 -3.79
N PRO A 65 -13.99 3.60 -3.54
CA PRO A 65 -14.43 4.78 -4.27
C PRO A 65 -14.10 4.70 -5.77
N GLU A 66 -12.91 4.21 -6.13
CA GLU A 66 -12.49 4.06 -7.54
C GLU A 66 -13.44 3.12 -8.31
N ILE A 67 -13.76 1.95 -7.74
CA ILE A 67 -14.71 0.99 -8.34
C ILE A 67 -16.11 1.62 -8.47
N LYS A 68 -16.53 2.42 -7.49
CA LYS A 68 -17.86 3.05 -7.46
C LYS A 68 -17.95 4.29 -8.38
N HIS A 69 -16.85 4.95 -8.72
CA HIS A 69 -16.86 6.12 -9.58
C HIS A 69 -16.93 5.79 -11.08
N HIS A 70 -16.54 4.58 -11.50
CA HIS A 70 -16.48 4.18 -12.92
C HIS A 70 -17.74 3.43 -13.41
N HIS A 71 -18.93 3.97 -13.14
CA HIS A 71 -20.21 3.38 -13.59
C HIS A 71 -20.47 3.46 -15.11
N GLU A 72 -19.57 4.03 -15.93
CA GLU A 72 -19.82 4.20 -17.36
C GLU A 72 -19.43 3.00 -18.25
N ASN A 73 -18.69 2.00 -17.75
CA ASN A 73 -18.27 0.87 -18.59
C ASN A 73 -18.14 -0.45 -17.79
N ARG A 74 -19.19 -1.28 -17.82
CA ARG A 74 -19.26 -2.59 -17.11
C ARG A 74 -18.08 -3.53 -17.40
N GLY A 75 -17.49 -3.46 -18.60
CA GLY A 75 -16.33 -4.28 -18.97
C GLY A 75 -15.07 -3.99 -18.15
N HIS A 76 -14.80 -2.72 -17.82
CA HIS A 76 -13.62 -2.33 -17.03
C HIS A 76 -13.72 -2.75 -15.56
N SER A 77 -14.94 -2.72 -15.00
CA SER A 77 -15.19 -3.19 -13.63
C SER A 77 -14.87 -4.69 -13.47
N LEU A 78 -15.24 -5.51 -14.46
CA LEU A 78 -14.94 -6.96 -14.45
C LEU A 78 -13.43 -7.22 -14.51
N VAL A 79 -12.69 -6.49 -15.35
CA VAL A 79 -11.23 -6.64 -15.44
C VAL A 79 -10.55 -6.25 -14.13
N ASN A 80 -10.97 -5.13 -13.52
CA ASN A 80 -10.43 -4.70 -12.23
C ASN A 80 -10.72 -5.73 -11.12
N PHE A 81 -11.92 -6.30 -11.11
CA PHE A 81 -12.29 -7.35 -10.16
C PHE A 81 -11.47 -8.63 -10.36
N MET A 82 -11.30 -9.08 -11.61
CA MET A 82 -10.47 -10.25 -11.93
C MET A 82 -8.99 -10.02 -11.57
N ALA A 83 -8.45 -8.83 -11.83
CA ALA A 83 -7.09 -8.46 -11.44
C ALA A 83 -6.93 -8.43 -9.91
N PHE A 84 -7.94 -7.95 -9.18
CA PHE A 84 -7.96 -7.97 -7.71
C PHE A 84 -7.98 -9.41 -7.17
N CYS A 85 -8.87 -10.27 -7.67
CA CYS A 85 -8.92 -11.69 -7.30
C CYS A 85 -7.62 -12.42 -7.64
N PHE A 86 -7.03 -12.12 -8.79
CA PHE A 86 -5.75 -12.68 -9.20
C PHE A 86 -4.61 -12.26 -8.26
N GLY A 87 -4.52 -10.97 -7.93
CA GLY A 87 -3.54 -10.46 -6.96
C GLY A 87 -3.69 -11.09 -5.59
N PHE A 88 -4.94 -11.22 -5.10
CA PHE A 88 -5.23 -11.91 -3.85
C PHE A 88 -4.84 -13.39 -3.90
N GLY A 89 -5.16 -14.09 -4.99
CA GLY A 89 -4.78 -15.49 -5.19
C GLY A 89 -3.26 -15.70 -5.22
N LEU A 90 -2.52 -14.76 -5.83
CA LEU A 90 -1.06 -14.80 -5.85
C LEU A 90 -0.45 -14.57 -4.46
N LEU A 91 -1.01 -13.64 -3.67
CA LEU A 91 -0.61 -13.44 -2.28
C LEU A 91 -0.91 -14.67 -1.42
N TYR A 92 -2.07 -15.31 -1.62
CA TYR A 92 -2.43 -16.53 -0.91
C TYR A 92 -1.50 -17.70 -1.25
N LEU A 93 -1.15 -17.87 -2.53
CA LEU A 93 -0.19 -18.89 -2.98
C LEU A 93 1.18 -18.66 -2.35
N LEU A 94 1.69 -17.42 -2.36
CA LEU A 94 2.93 -17.07 -1.66
C LEU A 94 2.87 -17.43 -0.17
N ALA A 95 1.75 -17.15 0.49
CA ALA A 95 1.55 -17.50 1.91
C ALA A 95 1.43 -19.01 2.19
N LEU A 96 1.26 -19.85 1.17
CA LEU A 96 1.31 -21.31 1.33
C LEU A 96 2.72 -21.87 1.07
N VAL A 97 3.55 -21.13 0.31
CA VAL A 97 4.92 -21.54 -0.04
C VAL A 97 5.92 -21.18 1.07
N PHE A 98 5.66 -20.09 1.79
CA PHE A 98 6.49 -19.57 2.90
C PHE A 98 5.75 -19.72 4.23
#